data_AF-A0A815NS50-F1
#
_entry.id   AF-A0A815NS50-F1
#
_cell.length_a   1.000
_cell.length_b   1.000
_cell.length_c   1.000
_cell.angle_alpha   90.00
_cell.angle_beta   90.00
_cell.angle_gamma   90.00
#
_symmetry.space_group_name_H-M   'P 1'
#
loop_
_entity.id
_entity.type
_entity.pdbx_description
1 polymer ?
#
loop_
_entity_poly.entity_id
_entity_poly.type
_entity_poly.pdbx_seq_one_letter_code
_entity_poly.pdbx_strand_id
1 'polypeptide(L)'
;MFPPPYELIECIDLFNIINSEINGLARISDTNFLYLLDCRSRKEYDESHVISATHIRRNKEGEYQIPWHADLETREHIVLYDNLTDSLPLNEQDDIYACANLLQQHAGGLTIIKIVRGGYQLFTKLYPFLRT
;
A
#
# COMPACT_ATOMS: atom_id res chain seq x y z
N MET A 1 2.38 -25.20 -5.44
CA MET A 1 1.58 -24.04 -5.86
C MET A 1 2.21 -22.83 -5.21
N PHE A 2 2.74 -21.87 -5.98
CA PHE A 2 3.24 -20.63 -5.41
C PHE A 2 2.05 -19.80 -4.89
N PRO A 3 2.18 -19.08 -3.77
CA PRO A 3 1.11 -18.20 -3.29
C PRO A 3 0.76 -17.15 -4.35
N PRO A 4 -0.50 -16.67 -4.41
CA PRO A 4 -0.83 -15.57 -5.30
C PRO A 4 0.02 -14.34 -4.96
N PRO A 5 0.47 -13.56 -5.96
CA PRO A 5 1.36 -12.41 -5.73
C PRO A 5 0.68 -11.26 -4.97
N TYR A 6 -0.65 -11.25 -4.95
CA TYR A 6 -1.48 -10.21 -4.36
C TYR A 6 -2.48 -10.80 -3.39
N GLU A 7 -2.71 -10.09 -2.30
CA GLU A 7 -3.73 -10.41 -1.30
C GLU A 7 -4.62 -9.17 -1.11
N LEU A 8 -5.93 -9.38 -1.09
CA LEU A 8 -6.89 -8.33 -0.76
C LEU A 8 -7.18 -8.39 0.74
N ILE A 9 -6.89 -7.30 1.44
CA ILE A 9 -7.07 -7.17 2.90
C ILE A 9 -8.24 -6.24 3.22
N GLU A 10 -8.89 -6.46 4.35
CA GLU A 10 -9.98 -5.60 4.80
C GLU A 10 -9.43 -4.31 5.43
N CYS A 11 -10.27 -3.27 5.53
CA CYS A 11 -9.88 -2.00 6.17
C CYS A 11 -9.42 -2.20 7.63
N ILE A 12 -10.02 -3.17 8.34
CA ILE A 12 -9.64 -3.51 9.72
C ILE A 12 -8.22 -4.12 9.79
N ASP A 13 -7.78 -4.83 8.76
CA ASP A 13 -6.43 -5.39 8.72
C ASP A 13 -5.40 -4.27 8.60
N LEU A 14 -5.62 -3.29 7.71
CA LEU A 14 -4.77 -2.10 7.64
C LEU A 14 -4.79 -1.31 8.97
N PHE A 15 -5.96 -1.14 9.59
CA PHE A 15 -6.06 -0.51 10.90
C PHE A 15 -5.21 -1.23 11.95
N ASN A 16 -5.27 -2.56 12.00
CA ASN A 16 -4.50 -3.37 12.94
C ASN A 16 -2.99 -3.29 12.67
N ILE A 17 -2.58 -3.26 11.39
CA ILE A 17 -1.17 -3.08 11.02
C ILE A 17 -0.68 -1.70 11.46
N ILE A 18 -1.40 -0.62 11.15
CA ILE A 18 -1.04 0.75 11.54
C ILE A 18 -0.91 0.89 13.06
N ASN A 19 -1.81 0.27 13.83
CA ASN A 19 -1.84 0.36 15.29
C ASN A 19 -1.09 -0.78 15.99
N SER A 20 -0.27 -1.55 15.27
CA SER A 20 0.47 -2.66 15.86
C SER A 20 1.50 -2.18 16.88
N GLU A 21 1.60 -2.88 18.01
CA GLU A 21 2.49 -2.57 19.12
C GLU A 21 3.22 -3.83 19.60
N ILE A 22 4.50 -3.69 19.96
CA ILE A 22 5.25 -4.71 20.69
C ILE A 22 5.86 -4.03 21.93
N ASN A 23 5.52 -4.54 23.12
CA ASN A 23 6.05 -4.07 24.41
C ASN A 23 5.88 -2.55 24.66
N GLY A 24 4.72 -1.97 24.37
CA GLY A 24 4.50 -0.52 24.56
C GLY A 24 4.96 0.34 23.38
N LEU A 25 5.60 -0.23 22.37
CA LEU A 25 6.20 0.51 21.26
C LEU A 25 5.40 0.32 19.97
N ALA A 26 4.93 1.43 19.41
CA ALA A 26 4.23 1.45 18.14
C ALA A 26 5.17 0.98 17.02
N ARG A 27 4.81 -0.11 16.34
CA ARG A 27 5.63 -0.68 15.27
C ARG A 27 5.69 0.19 14.03
N ILE A 28 4.75 1.11 13.84
CA ILE A 28 4.73 2.03 12.69
C ILE A 28 5.95 2.95 12.62
N SER A 29 6.67 3.14 13.74
CA SER A 29 7.95 3.86 13.74
C SER A 29 9.12 3.05 13.18
N ASP A 30 8.98 1.72 13.09
CA ASP A 30 9.98 0.86 12.46
C ASP A 30 9.82 0.94 10.93
N THR A 31 10.86 1.45 10.28
CA THR A 31 10.89 1.58 8.82
C THR A 31 10.81 0.23 8.11
N ASN A 32 11.13 -0.89 8.75
CA ASN A 32 11.05 -2.21 8.12
C ASN A 32 9.68 -2.88 8.33
N PHE A 33 8.83 -2.34 9.19
CA PHE A 33 7.55 -2.96 9.52
C PHE A 33 6.47 -2.72 8.46
N LEU A 34 6.18 -1.46 8.13
CA LEU A 34 5.11 -1.09 7.20
C LEU A 34 5.64 -0.21 6.07
N TYR A 35 5.32 -0.60 4.85
CA TYR A 35 5.44 0.23 3.67
C TYR A 35 4.07 0.42 3.01
N LEU A 36 3.42 1.53 3.37
CA LEU A 36 2.08 1.90 2.92
C LEU A 36 2.19 2.87 1.73
N LEU A 37 1.63 2.48 0.58
CA LEU A 37 1.73 3.22 -0.67
C LEU A 37 0.36 3.67 -1.16
N ASP A 38 0.28 4.96 -1.48
CA ASP A 38 -0.88 5.57 -2.13
C ASP A 38 -0.66 5.62 -3.65
N CYS A 39 -1.51 4.93 -4.40
CA CYS A 39 -1.44 4.83 -5.86
C CYS A 39 -2.31 5.86 -6.59
N ARG A 40 -3.00 6.73 -5.86
CA ARG A 40 -3.87 7.77 -6.45
C ARG A 40 -3.06 8.88 -7.10
N SER A 41 -3.73 9.83 -7.73
CA SER A 41 -3.05 10.99 -8.30
C SER A 41 -2.38 11.82 -7.21
N ARG A 42 -1.31 12.55 -7.58
CA ARG A 42 -0.61 13.43 -6.64
C ARG A 42 -1.54 14.46 -5.99
N LYS A 43 -2.51 14.97 -6.76
CA LYS A 43 -3.52 15.92 -6.27
C LYS A 43 -4.37 15.28 -5.17
N GLU A 44 -4.85 14.06 -5.37
CA GLU A 44 -5.67 13.36 -4.37
C GLU A 44 -4.89 13.04 -3.10
N TYR A 45 -3.62 12.66 -3.23
CA TYR A 45 -2.71 12.46 -2.08
C TYR A 45 -2.49 13.76 -1.30
N ASP A 46 -2.17 14.85 -1.99
CA ASP A 46 -1.90 16.15 -1.37
C ASP A 46 -3.17 16.74 -0.72
N GLU A 47 -4.36 16.43 -1.22
CA GLU A 47 -5.64 16.82 -0.61
C GLU A 47 -5.89 16.09 0.71
N SER A 48 -5.66 14.77 0.76
CA SER A 48 -5.61 13.98 2.00
C SER A 48 -5.24 12.53 1.68
N HIS A 49 -4.43 11.90 2.54
CA HIS A 49 -3.99 10.50 2.42
C HIS A 49 -4.01 9.81 3.77
N VAL A 50 -3.93 8.47 3.77
CA VAL A 50 -3.81 7.69 5.02
C VAL A 50 -2.49 8.06 5.71
N ILE A 51 -2.50 8.17 7.04
CA ILE A 51 -1.30 8.52 7.80
C ILE A 51 -0.12 7.59 7.45
N SER A 52 1.08 8.16 7.40
CA SER A 52 2.32 7.44 7.06
C SER A 52 2.36 6.82 5.65
N ALA A 53 1.33 7.01 4.82
CA ALA A 53 1.36 6.57 3.42
C ALA A 53 2.39 7.39 2.63
N THR A 54 3.04 6.76 1.66
CA THR A 54 3.93 7.40 0.71
C THR A 54 3.28 7.40 -0.68
N HIS A 55 3.25 8.56 -1.34
CA HIS A 55 2.78 8.64 -2.72
C HIS A 55 3.77 7.96 -3.67
N ILE A 56 3.30 6.99 -4.46
CA ILE A 56 4.13 6.38 -5.50
C ILE A 56 4.32 7.35 -6.66
N ARG A 57 5.57 7.62 -7.01
CA ARG A 57 5.91 8.61 -8.04
C ARG A 57 5.85 8.00 -9.43
N ARG A 58 5.58 8.84 -10.42
CA ARG A 58 5.75 8.51 -11.84
C ARG A 58 6.93 9.29 -12.42
N ASN A 59 7.67 8.69 -13.35
CA ASN A 59 8.68 9.39 -14.14
C ASN A 59 8.03 10.28 -15.22
N LYS A 60 8.85 10.90 -16.08
CA LYS A 60 8.35 11.78 -17.15
C LYS A 60 7.58 11.00 -18.23
N GLU A 61 7.87 9.72 -18.34
CA GLU A 61 7.27 8.76 -19.24
C GLU A 61 5.95 8.19 -18.70
N GLY A 62 5.57 8.54 -17.46
CA GLY A 62 4.33 8.11 -16.82
C GLY A 62 4.42 6.75 -16.12
N GLU A 63 5.60 6.16 -16.04
CA GLU A 63 5.85 4.87 -15.39
C GLU A 63 6.08 5.05 -13.89
N TYR A 64 5.56 4.12 -13.10
CA TYR A 64 5.76 4.11 -11.66
C TYR A 64 7.22 3.87 -11.28
N GLN A 65 7.67 4.54 -10.23
CA GLN A 65 9.02 4.42 -9.69
C GLN A 65 8.98 3.97 -8.23
N ILE A 66 9.78 2.95 -7.92
CA ILE A 66 10.08 2.58 -6.54
C ILE A 66 10.94 3.69 -5.93
N PRO A 67 10.58 4.24 -4.75
CA PRO A 67 11.42 5.19 -4.06
C PRO A 67 12.82 4.61 -3.80
N TRP A 68 13.87 5.39 -4.07
CA TRP A 68 15.29 4.97 -4.04
C TRP A 68 15.74 4.30 -2.72
N HIS A 69 15.06 4.58 -1.61
CA HIS A 69 15.39 4.04 -0.28
C HIS A 69 14.47 2.89 0.16
N ALA A 70 13.60 2.40 -0.73
CA ALA A 70 12.71 1.30 -0.42
C ALA A 70 13.49 -0.03 -0.57
N ASP A 71 14.15 -0.45 0.51
CA ASP A 71 14.53 -1.84 0.66
C ASP A 71 13.25 -2.65 0.89
N LEU A 72 12.68 -3.18 -0.18
CA LEU A 72 11.39 -3.89 -0.18
C LEU A 72 11.52 -5.32 0.33
N GLU A 73 12.69 -5.94 0.20
CA GLU A 73 12.95 -7.33 0.59
C GLU A 73 12.89 -7.50 2.12
N THR A 74 13.19 -6.43 2.86
CA THR A 74 13.18 -6.42 4.33
C THR A 74 11.86 -5.94 4.93
N ARG A 75 10.87 -5.55 4.11
CA ARG A 75 9.56 -5.06 4.61
C ARG A 75 8.66 -6.22 5.03
N GLU A 76 8.16 -6.18 6.26
CA GLU A 76 7.18 -7.15 6.74
C GLU A 76 5.81 -6.98 6.07
N HIS A 77 5.36 -5.73 5.90
CA HIS A 77 4.10 -5.39 5.25
C HIS A 77 4.31 -4.40 4.12
N ILE A 78 4.06 -4.81 2.88
CA ILE A 78 3.91 -3.91 1.73
C ILE A 78 2.42 -3.81 1.42
N VAL A 79 1.85 -2.62 1.60
CA VAL A 79 0.41 -2.36 1.45
C VAL A 79 0.19 -1.26 0.42
N LEU A 80 -0.73 -1.48 -0.51
CA LEU A 80 -1.19 -0.53 -1.50
C LEU A 80 -2.66 -0.21 -1.31
N TYR A 81 -3.01 1.03 -1.62
CA TYR A 81 -4.40 1.40 -1.85
C TYR A 81 -4.50 2.40 -3.00
N ASP A 82 -5.62 2.34 -3.70
CA ASP A 82 -6.07 3.34 -4.65
C ASP A 82 -7.34 4.02 -4.10
N ASN A 83 -8.25 4.49 -4.95
CA ASN A 83 -9.50 5.07 -4.47
C ASN A 83 -10.52 4.03 -3.99
N LEU A 84 -10.69 2.90 -4.68
CA LEU A 84 -11.90 2.08 -4.57
C LEU A 84 -11.74 0.60 -4.93
N THR A 85 -10.53 0.10 -5.25
CA THR A 85 -10.34 -1.31 -5.61
C THR A 85 -10.89 -2.22 -4.53
N ASP A 86 -11.82 -3.12 -4.89
CA ASP A 86 -12.59 -3.91 -3.93
C ASP A 86 -12.55 -5.43 -4.17
N SER A 87 -11.82 -5.89 -5.19
CA SER A 87 -11.84 -7.28 -5.64
C SER A 87 -10.56 -7.69 -6.35
N LEU A 88 -10.34 -9.01 -6.44
CA LEU A 88 -9.30 -9.66 -7.23
C LEU A 88 -9.98 -10.59 -8.26
N PRO A 89 -9.34 -10.90 -9.40
CA PRO A 89 -8.03 -10.41 -9.84
C PRO A 89 -8.07 -8.92 -10.20
N LEU A 90 -6.91 -8.25 -10.09
CA LEU A 90 -6.77 -6.88 -10.55
C LEU A 90 -6.88 -6.81 -12.07
N ASN A 91 -7.44 -5.71 -12.57
CA ASN A 91 -7.44 -5.41 -13.99
C ASN A 91 -6.06 -4.87 -14.41
N GLU A 92 -5.46 -5.44 -15.45
CA GLU A 92 -4.13 -5.03 -15.95
C GLU A 92 -4.10 -3.60 -16.51
N GLN A 93 -5.26 -3.04 -16.83
CA GLN A 93 -5.38 -1.64 -17.26
C GLN A 93 -5.42 -0.65 -16.08
N ASP A 94 -5.60 -1.12 -14.84
CA ASP A 94 -5.71 -0.24 -13.68
C ASP A 94 -4.33 0.17 -13.16
N ASP A 95 -4.26 1.41 -12.69
CA ASP A 95 -3.06 2.01 -12.11
C ASP A 95 -2.50 1.20 -10.93
N ILE A 96 -3.40 0.62 -10.11
CA ILE A 96 -3.03 -0.20 -8.96
C ILE A 96 -2.34 -1.50 -9.38
N TYR A 97 -2.72 -2.10 -10.53
CA TYR A 97 -2.05 -3.29 -11.05
C TYR A 97 -0.61 -2.99 -11.43
N ALA A 98 -0.39 -1.88 -12.16
CA ALA A 98 0.96 -1.46 -12.54
C ALA A 98 1.85 -1.21 -11.30
N CYS A 99 1.29 -0.59 -10.24
CA CYS A 99 1.99 -0.39 -8.97
C CYS A 99 2.31 -1.73 -8.28
N ALA A 100 1.32 -2.61 -8.15
CA ALA A 100 1.46 -3.90 -7.47
C ALA A 100 2.47 -4.80 -8.18
N ASN A 101 2.43 -4.83 -9.52
CA ASN A 101 3.36 -5.60 -10.34
C ASN A 101 4.79 -5.07 -10.21
N LEU A 102 4.99 -3.75 -10.23
CA LEU A 102 6.30 -3.13 -10.02
C LEU A 102 6.88 -3.52 -8.64
N LEU A 103 6.06 -3.47 -7.59
CA LEU A 103 6.50 -3.82 -6.23
C LEU A 103 6.81 -5.31 -6.10
N GLN A 104 6.00 -6.19 -6.69
CA GLN A 104 6.24 -7.62 -6.66
C GLN A 104 7.57 -7.99 -7.34
N GLN A 105 7.91 -7.34 -8.45
CA GLN A 105 9.18 -7.57 -9.15
C GLN A 105 10.41 -7.17 -8.32
N HIS A 106 10.29 -6.17 -7.45
CA HIS A 106 11.39 -5.65 -6.63
C HIS A 106 11.43 -6.23 -5.22
N ALA A 107 10.30 -6.65 -4.66
CA ALA A 107 10.22 -7.23 -3.32
C ALA A 107 10.55 -8.74 -3.30
N GLY A 108 10.66 -9.36 -4.48
CA GLY A 108 10.95 -10.79 -4.64
C GLY A 108 9.69 -11.67 -4.69
N GLY A 109 9.80 -12.81 -5.38
CA GLY A 109 8.66 -13.65 -5.75
C GLY A 109 7.93 -14.38 -4.61
N LEU A 110 8.38 -14.27 -3.37
CA LEU A 110 7.70 -14.81 -2.19
C LEU A 110 6.92 -13.73 -1.42
N THR A 111 7.13 -12.46 -1.75
CA THR A 111 6.50 -11.34 -1.06
C THR A 111 5.09 -11.13 -1.59
N ILE A 112 4.11 -11.12 -0.69
CA ILE A 112 2.70 -10.88 -1.01
C ILE A 112 2.41 -9.39 -0.83
N ILE A 113 2.00 -8.75 -1.92
CA ILE A 113 1.58 -7.35 -1.91
C ILE A 113 0.12 -7.28 -1.43
N LYS A 114 -0.13 -6.53 -0.35
CA LYS A 114 -1.46 -6.39 0.24
C LYS A 114 -2.18 -5.21 -0.39
N ILE A 115 -3.44 -5.38 -0.73
CA ILE A 115 -4.29 -4.36 -1.37
C ILE A 115 -5.49 -4.10 -0.47
N VAL A 116 -5.73 -2.84 -0.14
CA VAL A 116 -6.84 -2.47 0.75
C VAL A 116 -8.16 -2.51 0.01
N ARG A 117 -9.09 -3.39 0.41
CA ARG A 117 -10.44 -3.45 -0.14
C ARG A 117 -11.18 -2.13 0.08
N GLY A 118 -11.78 -1.62 -0.99
CA GLY A 118 -12.52 -0.36 -1.02
C GLY A 118 -11.62 0.88 -0.99
N GLY A 119 -10.29 0.70 -1.05
CA GLY A 119 -9.28 1.74 -1.15
C GLY A 119 -9.40 2.84 -0.08
N TYR A 120 -8.94 4.02 -0.46
CA TYR A 120 -8.96 5.23 0.36
C TYR A 120 -10.38 5.62 0.79
N GLN A 121 -11.37 5.49 -0.10
CA GLN A 121 -12.74 5.93 0.17
C GLN A 121 -13.36 5.15 1.32
N LEU A 122 -13.27 3.81 1.30
CA LEU A 122 -13.82 2.98 2.36
C LEU A 122 -13.02 3.13 3.65
N PHE A 123 -11.68 3.09 3.56
CA PHE A 123 -10.83 3.17 4.73
C PHE A 123 -11.05 4.46 5.51
N THR A 124 -11.07 5.62 4.83
CA THR A 124 -11.27 6.91 5.51
C THR A 124 -12.70 7.18 5.94
N LYS A 125 -13.68 6.49 5.36
CA LYS A 125 -15.05 6.48 5.88
C LYS A 125 -15.14 5.75 7.23
N LEU A 126 -14.40 4.66 7.40
CA LEU A 126 -14.38 3.86 8.64
C LEU A 126 -13.45 4.45 9.71
N TYR A 127 -12.29 4.96 9.29
CA TYR A 127 -11.24 5.49 10.16
C TYR A 127 -10.85 6.93 9.78
N PRO A 128 -11.78 7.90 9.90
CA PRO A 128 -11.53 9.29 9.47
C PRO A 128 -10.42 10.00 10.25
N PHE A 129 -9.98 9.45 11.37
CA PHE A 129 -8.88 9.97 12.20
C PHE A 129 -7.49 9.45 11.76
N LEU A 130 -7.41 8.53 10.79
CA LEU A 130 -6.16 8.01 10.22
C LEU A 130 -5.85 8.60 8.84
N ARG A 131 -6.26 9.85 8.59
CA ARG A 131 -5.90 10.61 7.38
C ARG A 131 -5.40 12.02 7.74
N THR A 132 -4.76 12.69 6.80
CA THR A 132 -4.24 14.07 6.94
C THR A 132 -5.28 15.15 6.71
#